data_AF-A0A1G2VF34-F1
#
_entry.id   AF-A0A1G2VF34-F1
#
_cell.length_a   1.000
_cell.length_b   1.000
_cell.length_c   1.000
_cell.angle_alpha   90.00
_cell.angle_beta   90.00
_cell.angle_gamma   90.00
#
_symmetry.space_group_name_H-M   'P 1'
#
loop_
_entity.id
_entity.type
_entity.pdbx_description
1 polymer ?
#
loop_
_entity_poly.entity_id
_entity_poly.type
_entity_poly.pdbx_seq_one_letter_code
_entity_poly.pdbx_strand_id
1 'polypeptide(L)'
;MGHEKEVSRTTSNPTQEPVKDAKDVSNVLLILDSQPIRTNPFGANVSGENSYRRAERISAALHLVTNHVPEDEPLRTVLRNKGLELLSIILELRSGFRGPASEKGQVALASIRELISLIRVLAVSGYISVQNANAIAEAIDELGSLIVVSQRSALAEQLTISHEQLIPPVGSMGFSKQERGSGMPVSRAAPKRNVPQEGVSGMGVVSNQRGERIIDILKSGGILGIRDISANLPQYSEKMIQRELADLVETGKVRKLGAKRWSRYQLG
;
A
#
# COMPACT_ATOMS: atom_id res chain seq x y z
N MET A 1 34.03 4.63 -67.68
CA MET A 1 34.46 5.63 -66.68
C MET A 1 33.27 5.93 -65.79
N GLY A 2 33.24 5.68 -64.49
CA GLY A 2 34.32 5.42 -63.55
C GLY A 2 34.14 6.32 -62.34
N HIS A 3 33.99 5.72 -61.15
CA HIS A 3 34.27 6.26 -59.82
C HIS A 3 33.32 7.34 -59.25
N GLU A 4 33.00 7.42 -57.96
CA GLU A 4 33.00 6.52 -56.79
C GLU A 4 32.30 7.32 -55.66
N LYS A 5 31.68 6.61 -54.70
CA LYS A 5 31.55 6.85 -53.24
C LYS A 5 31.57 8.33 -52.72
N GLU A 6 30.69 8.71 -51.80
CA GLU A 6 30.83 8.33 -50.39
C GLU A 6 29.56 8.56 -49.54
N VAL A 7 29.50 7.78 -48.48
CA VAL A 7 28.46 7.64 -47.46
C VAL A 7 28.52 8.78 -46.45
N SER A 8 27.37 9.25 -45.96
CA SER A 8 27.26 9.71 -44.56
C SER A 8 25.82 9.61 -44.07
N ARG A 9 25.62 8.59 -43.23
CA ARG A 9 24.49 8.45 -42.31
C ARG A 9 24.63 9.53 -41.24
N THR A 10 23.57 10.29 -41.01
CA THR A 10 23.38 10.95 -39.71
C THR A 10 21.91 10.87 -39.34
N THR A 11 21.64 9.86 -38.53
CA THR A 11 20.45 9.67 -37.71
C THR A 11 20.32 10.85 -36.74
N SER A 12 19.39 11.78 -36.99
CA SER A 12 18.95 12.74 -35.98
C SER A 12 17.93 12.04 -35.08
N ASN A 13 18.39 11.61 -33.91
CA ASN A 13 17.58 11.08 -32.81
C ASN A 13 16.38 12.02 -32.53
N PRO A 14 15.17 11.50 -32.33
CA PRO A 14 14.10 12.29 -31.73
C PRO A 14 14.50 12.57 -30.28
N THR A 15 14.57 13.85 -29.95
CA THR A 15 14.73 14.38 -28.60
C THR A 15 13.78 13.62 -27.68
N GLN A 16 14.34 12.73 -26.86
CA GLN A 16 13.60 12.12 -25.77
C GLN A 16 13.23 13.26 -24.83
N GLU A 17 11.96 13.65 -24.84
CA GLU A 17 11.39 14.39 -23.73
C GLU A 17 11.75 13.62 -22.45
N PRO A 18 12.26 14.30 -21.39
CA PRO A 18 12.55 13.62 -20.15
C PRO A 18 11.24 13.04 -19.66
N VAL A 19 11.18 11.70 -19.64
CA VAL A 19 10.12 10.93 -18.99
C VAL A 19 10.00 11.53 -17.60
N LYS A 20 8.93 12.31 -17.36
CA LYS A 20 8.65 12.88 -16.04
C LYS A 20 8.60 11.69 -15.10
N ASP A 21 9.59 11.65 -14.20
CA ASP A 21 9.70 10.65 -13.16
C ASP A 21 8.30 10.43 -12.58
N ALA A 22 7.78 9.21 -12.73
CA ALA A 22 6.70 8.75 -11.91
C ALA A 22 7.27 8.72 -10.48
N LYS A 23 7.22 9.87 -9.79
CA LYS A 23 7.62 9.99 -8.39
C LYS A 23 6.93 8.86 -7.66
N ASP A 24 7.73 7.96 -7.12
CA ASP A 24 7.31 6.76 -6.41
C ASP A 24 6.25 7.15 -5.37
N VAL A 25 4.98 6.94 -5.73
CA VAL A 25 3.81 7.40 -4.98
C VAL A 25 3.74 6.69 -3.62
N SER A 26 4.36 5.50 -3.56
CA SER A 26 4.57 4.71 -2.34
C SER A 26 5.36 5.48 -1.29
N ASN A 27 6.34 6.30 -1.70
CA ASN A 27 7.10 7.15 -0.79
C ASN A 27 6.29 8.38 -0.34
N VAL A 28 5.29 8.81 -1.10
CA VAL A 28 4.49 10.01 -0.78
C VAL A 28 3.52 9.73 0.37
N LEU A 29 2.89 8.55 0.41
CA LEU A 29 2.02 8.19 1.54
C LEU A 29 2.81 7.88 2.83
N LEU A 30 4.07 7.43 2.72
CA LEU A 30 4.97 7.30 3.87
C LEU A 30 5.21 8.64 4.58
N ILE A 31 5.12 9.78 3.87
CA ILE A 31 5.28 11.10 4.49
C ILE A 31 4.19 11.36 5.54
N LEU A 32 2.96 10.89 5.31
CA LEU A 32 1.85 11.04 6.26
C LEU A 32 2.07 10.23 7.55
N ASP A 33 2.81 9.11 7.47
CA ASP A 33 2.99 8.19 8.60
C ASP A 33 4.38 8.31 9.28
N SER A 34 5.36 8.98 8.64
CA SER A 34 6.77 8.91 9.03
C SER A 34 7.22 9.89 10.11
N GLN A 35 6.47 10.97 10.36
CA GLN A 35 6.85 11.99 11.34
C GLN A 35 5.81 12.06 12.47
N PRO A 36 6.18 11.76 13.72
CA PRO A 36 5.26 11.91 14.84
C PRO A 36 4.97 13.39 15.07
N ILE A 37 3.74 13.80 14.76
CA ILE A 37 3.26 15.16 15.02
C ILE A 37 3.12 15.32 16.54
N ARG A 38 3.86 16.29 17.11
CA ARG A 38 3.86 16.54 18.57
C ARG A 38 2.57 17.17 19.07
N THR A 39 1.83 17.84 18.20
CA THR A 39 0.57 18.51 18.54
C THR A 39 -0.58 17.52 18.44
N ASN A 40 -1.39 17.42 19.49
CA ASN A 40 -2.63 16.64 19.46
C ASN A 40 -3.84 17.59 19.65
N PRO A 41 -4.38 18.17 18.56
CA PRO A 41 -5.56 19.03 18.64
C PRO A 41 -6.85 18.28 18.99
N PHE A 42 -6.86 16.96 18.88
CA PHE A 42 -8.03 16.10 19.15
C PHE A 42 -8.09 15.61 20.61
N GLY A 43 -7.00 15.69 21.36
CA GLY A 43 -6.95 15.31 22.77
C GLY A 43 -7.35 13.84 22.96
N ALA A 44 -8.47 13.61 23.67
CA ALA A 44 -9.02 12.26 23.90
C ALA A 44 -9.96 11.76 22.78
N ASN A 45 -10.26 12.60 21.78
CA ASN A 45 -11.17 12.26 20.68
C ASN A 45 -10.44 11.42 19.60
N VAL A 46 -10.28 10.13 19.90
CA VAL A 46 -9.60 9.17 19.00
C VAL A 46 -10.32 9.07 17.65
N SER A 47 -11.65 9.12 17.61
CA SER A 47 -12.41 9.12 16.36
C SER A 47 -12.15 10.35 15.50
N GLY A 48 -12.05 11.53 16.11
CA GLY A 48 -11.70 12.77 15.42
C GLY A 48 -10.31 12.69 14.81
N GLU A 49 -9.34 12.18 15.56
CA GLU A 49 -7.98 11.96 15.06
C GLU A 49 -7.95 10.96 13.89
N ASN A 50 -8.62 9.81 14.03
CA ASN A 50 -8.72 8.81 12.97
C ASN A 50 -9.42 9.36 11.71
N SER A 51 -10.51 10.11 11.89
CA SER A 51 -11.23 10.76 10.79
C SER A 51 -10.33 11.77 10.07
N TYR A 52 -9.53 12.51 10.82
CA TYR A 52 -8.61 13.50 10.26
C TYR A 52 -7.48 12.85 9.45
N ARG A 53 -6.82 11.82 9.99
CA ARG A 53 -5.79 11.05 9.24
C ARG A 53 -6.35 10.48 7.94
N ARG A 54 -7.59 9.98 7.98
CA ARG A 54 -8.26 9.46 6.79
C ARG A 54 -8.58 10.57 5.78
N ALA A 55 -9.00 11.74 6.24
CA ALA A 55 -9.19 12.91 5.39
C ALA A 55 -7.88 13.37 4.72
N GLU A 56 -6.74 13.31 5.41
CA GLU A 56 -5.41 13.60 4.82
C GLU A 56 -5.07 12.64 3.69
N ARG A 57 -5.29 11.33 3.89
CA ARG A 57 -5.07 10.29 2.86
C ARG A 57 -5.99 10.49 1.66
N ILE A 58 -7.26 10.82 1.90
CA ILE A 58 -8.22 11.18 0.83
C ILE A 58 -7.71 12.38 0.06
N SER A 59 -7.31 13.46 0.74
CA SER A 59 -6.82 14.68 0.08
C SER A 59 -5.59 14.39 -0.80
N ALA A 60 -4.65 13.59 -0.29
CA ALA A 60 -3.50 13.13 -1.08
C ALA A 60 -3.94 12.31 -2.30
N ALA A 61 -4.86 11.35 -2.13
CA ALA A 61 -5.40 10.54 -3.23
C ALA A 61 -6.09 11.39 -4.30
N LEU A 62 -6.84 12.43 -3.91
CA LEU A 62 -7.47 13.36 -4.85
C LEU A 62 -6.43 14.14 -5.67
N HIS A 63 -5.34 14.60 -5.04
CA HIS A 63 -4.26 15.27 -5.77
C HIS A 63 -3.56 14.31 -6.74
N LEU A 64 -3.35 13.06 -6.32
CA LEU A 64 -2.70 12.04 -7.14
C LEU A 64 -3.55 11.62 -8.33
N VAL A 65 -4.83 11.30 -8.11
CA VAL A 65 -5.73 10.85 -9.19
C VAL A 65 -5.99 11.97 -10.20
N THR A 66 -6.02 13.22 -9.74
CA THR A 66 -6.24 14.37 -10.62
C THR A 66 -5.00 14.80 -11.40
N ASN A 67 -3.82 14.22 -11.16
CA ASN A 67 -2.60 14.58 -11.90
C ASN A 67 -2.71 14.32 -13.40
N HIS A 68 -3.53 13.33 -13.81
CA HIS A 68 -3.78 12.98 -15.20
C HIS A 68 -4.96 13.73 -15.83
N VAL A 69 -5.68 14.53 -15.05
CA VAL A 69 -6.76 15.40 -15.55
C VAL A 69 -6.13 16.66 -16.16
N PRO A 70 -6.58 17.16 -17.31
CA PRO A 70 -6.09 18.40 -17.89
C PRO A 70 -6.16 19.60 -16.92
N GLU A 71 -5.27 20.59 -17.07
CA GLU A 71 -5.21 21.75 -16.16
C GLU A 71 -6.33 22.77 -16.42
N ASP A 72 -6.88 22.77 -17.63
CA ASP A 72 -8.02 23.57 -18.06
C ASP A 72 -9.37 23.00 -17.56
N GLU A 73 -9.40 21.72 -17.16
CA GLU A 73 -10.61 21.07 -16.67
C GLU A 73 -10.97 21.61 -15.26
N PRO A 74 -12.11 22.31 -15.09
CA PRO A 74 -12.44 22.95 -13.82
C PRO A 74 -12.61 21.96 -12.67
N LEU A 75 -13.06 20.73 -12.97
CA LEU A 75 -13.22 19.67 -11.97
C LEU A 75 -11.91 19.32 -11.27
N ARG A 76 -10.76 19.44 -11.94
CA ARG A 76 -9.45 19.20 -11.31
C ARG A 76 -9.22 20.13 -10.12
N THR A 77 -9.44 21.42 -10.33
CA THR A 77 -9.22 22.45 -9.31
C THR A 77 -10.27 22.37 -8.20
N VAL A 78 -11.55 22.20 -8.58
CA VAL A 78 -12.64 22.05 -7.61
C VAL A 78 -12.42 20.86 -6.70
N LEU A 79 -12.03 19.70 -7.24
CA LEU A 79 -11.84 18.48 -6.45
C LEU A 79 -10.66 18.61 -5.47
N ARG A 80 -9.56 19.23 -5.90
CA ARG A 80 -8.41 19.51 -5.03
C ARG A 80 -8.77 20.46 -3.90
N ASN A 81 -9.46 21.56 -4.21
CA ASN A 81 -9.90 22.53 -3.22
C ASN A 81 -10.88 21.91 -2.21
N LYS A 82 -11.85 21.13 -2.69
CA LYS A 82 -12.80 20.41 -1.83
C LYS A 82 -12.11 19.37 -0.93
N GLY A 83 -11.07 18.70 -1.44
CA GLY A 83 -10.24 17.79 -0.65
C GLY A 83 -9.47 18.50 0.48
N LEU A 84 -9.01 19.74 0.24
CA LEU A 84 -8.37 20.57 1.27
C LEU A 84 -9.38 21.15 2.27
N GLU A 85 -10.54 21.60 1.78
CA GLU A 85 -11.66 22.09 2.60
C GLU A 85 -12.13 21.00 3.58
N LEU A 86 -12.19 19.75 3.12
CA LEU A 86 -12.54 18.60 3.97
C LEU A 86 -11.62 18.50 5.20
N LEU A 87 -10.32 18.77 5.08
CA LEU A 87 -9.40 18.75 6.24
C LEU A 87 -9.83 19.77 7.30
N SER A 88 -10.19 20.98 6.85
CA SER A 88 -10.63 22.05 7.74
C SER A 88 -11.95 21.67 8.43
N ILE A 89 -12.92 21.14 7.67
CA ILE A 89 -14.21 20.69 8.20
C ILE A 89 -14.01 19.59 9.26
N ILE A 90 -13.16 18.59 9.00
CA ILE A 90 -12.91 17.51 9.95
C ILE A 90 -12.15 18.01 11.19
N LEU A 91 -11.22 18.96 11.04
CA LEU A 91 -10.51 19.57 12.17
C LEU A 91 -11.45 20.34 13.11
N GLU A 92 -12.55 20.88 12.60
CA GLU A 92 -13.58 21.54 13.42
C GLU A 92 -14.38 20.57 14.29
N LEU A 93 -14.36 19.27 13.96
CA LEU A 93 -14.96 18.20 14.74
C LEU A 93 -14.12 17.82 15.98
N ARG A 94 -12.93 18.42 16.15
CA ARG A 94 -12.03 18.15 17.28
C ARG A 94 -12.68 18.34 18.65
N SER A 95 -13.61 19.30 18.79
CA SER A 95 -14.31 19.60 20.05
C SER A 95 -15.38 18.56 20.45
N GLY A 96 -15.45 17.45 19.71
CA GLY A 96 -16.39 16.35 19.90
C GLY A 96 -17.65 16.50 19.04
N PHE A 97 -18.24 15.36 18.70
CA PHE A 97 -19.53 15.25 18.01
C PHE A 97 -20.65 15.58 18.99
N ARG A 98 -20.85 16.86 19.33
CA ARG A 98 -21.89 17.24 20.29
C ARG A 98 -23.28 17.03 19.67
N GLY A 99 -23.88 15.88 19.95
CA GLY A 99 -25.24 15.48 19.63
C GLY A 99 -25.40 14.74 18.29
N PRO A 100 -26.38 13.83 18.15
CA PRO A 100 -26.66 13.03 16.93
C PRO A 100 -27.17 13.84 15.72
N ALA A 101 -26.96 15.16 15.72
CA ALA A 101 -27.25 16.09 14.65
C ALA A 101 -26.34 17.32 14.76
N SER A 102 -25.07 17.11 15.10
CA SER A 102 -24.09 18.20 15.14
C SER A 102 -24.09 18.88 13.77
N GLU A 103 -24.39 20.18 13.74
CA GLU A 103 -24.39 20.99 12.52
C GLU A 103 -23.08 20.78 11.72
N LYS A 104 -21.95 20.73 12.44
CA LYS A 104 -20.63 20.46 11.87
C LYS A 104 -20.52 19.06 11.25
N GLY A 105 -21.11 18.05 11.90
CA GLY A 105 -21.16 16.68 11.38
C GLY A 105 -21.97 16.59 10.09
N GLN A 106 -23.10 17.31 10.01
CA GLN A 106 -23.92 17.39 8.80
C GLN A 106 -23.18 18.12 7.66
N VAL A 107 -22.48 19.21 7.96
CA VAL A 107 -21.61 19.90 6.99
C VAL A 107 -20.54 18.95 6.44
N ALA A 108 -19.90 18.15 7.31
CA ALA A 108 -18.93 17.15 6.89
C ALA A 108 -19.55 16.08 5.97
N LEU A 109 -20.72 15.54 6.32
CA LEU A 109 -21.42 14.55 5.49
C LEU A 109 -21.87 15.11 4.14
N ALA A 110 -22.30 16.38 4.09
CA ALA A 110 -22.63 17.07 2.85
C ALA A 110 -21.38 17.22 1.95
N SER A 111 -20.25 17.65 2.52
CA SER A 111 -18.97 17.78 1.80
C SER A 111 -18.47 16.43 1.26
N ILE A 112 -18.59 15.36 2.06
CA ILE A 112 -18.27 13.98 1.65
C ILE A 112 -19.14 13.55 0.47
N ARG A 113 -20.45 13.80 0.53
CA ARG A 113 -21.37 13.48 -0.56
C ARG A 113 -21.06 14.26 -1.84
N GLU A 114 -20.71 15.53 -1.70
CA GLU A 114 -20.27 16.39 -2.80
C GLU A 114 -19.01 15.82 -3.47
N LEU A 115 -17.98 15.48 -2.69
CA LEU A 115 -16.74 14.89 -3.20
C LEU A 115 -16.96 13.56 -3.96
N ILE A 116 -17.77 12.64 -3.40
CA ILE A 116 -18.13 11.38 -4.08
C ILE A 116 -18.77 11.66 -5.43
N SER A 117 -19.66 12.65 -5.47
CA SER A 117 -20.38 13.03 -6.70
C SER A 117 -19.42 13.59 -7.75
N LEU A 118 -18.51 14.49 -7.35
CA LEU A 118 -17.50 15.08 -8.24
C LEU A 118 -16.54 14.03 -8.83
N ILE A 119 -16.11 13.06 -8.03
CA ILE A 119 -15.25 11.94 -8.51
C ILE A 119 -15.99 11.08 -9.52
N ARG A 120 -17.27 10.79 -9.27
CA ARG A 120 -18.10 10.02 -10.21
C ARG A 120 -18.28 10.78 -11.52
N VAL A 121 -18.52 12.09 -11.47
CA VAL A 121 -18.59 12.94 -12.68
C VAL A 121 -17.25 12.90 -13.43
N LEU A 122 -16.13 13.01 -12.73
CA LEU A 122 -14.79 12.94 -13.35
C LEU A 122 -14.55 11.59 -14.06
N ALA A 123 -15.10 10.50 -13.50
CA ALA A 123 -15.05 9.17 -14.12
C ALA A 123 -15.96 9.07 -15.36
N VAL A 124 -17.16 9.67 -15.31
CA VAL A 124 -18.09 9.74 -16.45
C VAL A 124 -17.47 10.55 -17.59
N SER A 125 -16.73 11.62 -17.29
CA SER A 125 -15.99 12.41 -18.28
C SER A 125 -14.78 11.66 -18.88
N GLY A 126 -14.45 10.47 -18.37
CA GLY A 126 -13.37 9.63 -18.89
C GLY A 126 -11.96 10.03 -18.45
N TYR A 127 -11.82 11.01 -17.54
CA TYR A 127 -10.51 11.46 -17.06
C TYR A 127 -9.88 10.52 -16.02
N ILE A 128 -10.70 9.71 -15.34
CA ILE A 128 -10.24 8.69 -14.39
C ILE A 128 -10.94 7.36 -14.67
N SER A 129 -10.28 6.24 -14.39
CA SER A 129 -10.90 4.92 -14.53
C SER A 129 -12.03 4.71 -13.52
N VAL A 130 -13.06 3.95 -13.91
CA VAL A 130 -14.17 3.60 -13.02
C VAL A 130 -13.67 2.89 -11.74
N GLN A 131 -12.62 2.08 -11.86
CA GLN A 131 -12.01 1.39 -10.73
C GLN A 131 -11.37 2.36 -9.73
N ASN A 132 -10.59 3.33 -10.21
CA ASN A 132 -9.98 4.34 -9.34
C ASN A 132 -11.06 5.23 -8.71
N ALA A 133 -12.07 5.61 -9.49
CA ALA A 133 -13.20 6.40 -9.00
C ALA A 133 -13.95 5.69 -7.87
N ASN A 134 -14.23 4.39 -8.05
CA ASN A 134 -14.90 3.58 -7.03
C ASN A 134 -14.06 3.42 -5.76
N ALA A 135 -12.76 3.14 -5.89
CA ALA A 135 -11.86 3.00 -4.74
C ALA A 135 -11.78 4.29 -3.90
N ILE A 136 -11.68 5.45 -4.56
CA ILE A 136 -11.64 6.74 -3.85
C ILE A 136 -13.03 7.06 -3.26
N ALA A 137 -14.11 6.81 -3.99
CA ALA A 137 -15.47 7.02 -3.51
C ALA A 137 -15.78 6.16 -2.27
N GLU A 138 -15.35 4.90 -2.25
CA GLU A 138 -15.46 3.99 -1.11
C GLU A 138 -14.64 4.51 0.09
N ALA A 139 -13.39 4.94 -0.15
CA ALA A 139 -12.55 5.50 0.91
C ALA A 139 -13.16 6.77 1.55
N ILE A 140 -13.84 7.60 0.75
CA ILE A 140 -14.56 8.80 1.20
C ILE A 140 -15.86 8.42 1.93
N ASP A 141 -16.62 7.45 1.43
CA ASP A 141 -17.86 6.98 2.07
C ASP A 141 -17.59 6.36 3.45
N GLU A 142 -16.51 5.59 3.57
CA GLU A 142 -16.06 5.06 4.86
C GLU A 142 -15.71 6.17 5.87
N LEU A 143 -15.15 7.30 5.44
CA LEU A 143 -14.97 8.47 6.32
C LEU A 143 -16.32 9.00 6.81
N GLY A 144 -17.33 9.05 5.93
CA GLY A 144 -18.70 9.42 6.30
C GLY A 144 -19.30 8.47 7.33
N SER A 145 -19.09 7.17 7.15
CA SER A 145 -19.50 6.13 8.10
C SER A 145 -18.86 6.34 9.48
N LEU A 146 -17.55 6.62 9.53
CA LEU A 146 -16.85 6.92 10.80
C LEU A 146 -17.47 8.11 11.54
N ILE A 147 -17.81 9.18 10.80
CA ILE A 147 -18.45 10.39 11.34
C ILE A 147 -19.87 10.11 11.86
N VAL A 148 -20.63 9.24 11.20
CA VAL A 148 -21.98 8.84 11.67
C VAL A 148 -21.89 7.96 12.90
N VAL A 149 -20.94 7.03 12.94
CA VAL A 149 -20.73 6.11 14.06
C VAL A 149 -20.29 6.87 15.31
N SER A 150 -19.35 7.81 15.18
CA SER A 150 -18.88 8.63 16.30
C SER A 150 -19.96 9.57 16.87
N GLN A 151 -20.95 9.98 16.06
CA GLN A 151 -22.10 10.76 16.52
C GLN A 151 -23.08 9.99 17.42
N ARG A 152 -23.09 8.65 17.34
CA ARG A 152 -24.11 7.83 18.02
C ARG A 152 -23.74 7.44 19.46
N SER A 153 -22.45 7.40 19.82
CA SER A 153 -22.02 7.03 21.18
C SER A 153 -20.55 7.34 21.45
N ALA A 154 -20.24 7.80 22.67
CA ALA A 154 -18.86 7.94 23.16
C ALA A 154 -18.12 6.59 23.26
N LEU A 155 -18.83 5.47 23.43
CA LEU A 155 -18.24 4.13 23.37
C LEU A 155 -17.88 3.70 21.94
N ALA A 156 -18.55 4.27 20.93
CA ALA A 156 -18.19 4.04 19.54
C ALA A 156 -16.84 4.70 19.19
N GLU A 157 -16.40 5.70 19.98
CA GLU A 157 -15.09 6.31 19.83
C GLU A 157 -13.94 5.34 20.18
N GLN A 158 -14.21 4.36 21.04
CA GLN A 158 -13.23 3.34 21.45
C GLN A 158 -13.21 2.11 20.52
N LEU A 159 -14.27 1.91 19.72
CA LEU A 159 -14.46 0.73 18.87
C LEU A 159 -14.21 0.98 17.38
N THR A 160 -14.00 2.23 16.97
CA THR A 160 -13.67 2.58 15.57
C THR A 160 -12.20 2.28 15.27
N ILE A 161 -11.87 0.99 15.32
CA ILE A 161 -10.59 0.45 14.84
C ILE A 161 -10.70 0.31 13.32
N SER A 162 -10.03 1.19 12.59
CA SER A 162 -9.86 1.02 11.14
C SER A 162 -8.86 -0.12 10.87
N HIS A 163 -9.02 -0.85 9.76
CA HIS A 163 -8.11 -1.93 9.34
C HIS A 163 -6.63 -1.49 9.32
N GLU A 164 -6.37 -0.19 9.14
CA GLU A 164 -5.05 0.43 9.18
C GLU A 164 -4.37 0.39 10.56
N GLN A 165 -5.14 0.35 11.66
CA GLN A 165 -4.62 0.20 13.02
C GLN A 165 -4.29 -1.25 13.37
N LEU A 166 -4.78 -2.22 12.59
CA LEU A 166 -4.43 -3.64 12.73
C LEU A 166 -3.12 -4.00 12.03
N ILE A 167 -2.57 -3.07 11.24
CA ILE A 167 -1.27 -3.22 10.60
C ILE A 167 -0.22 -2.62 11.55
N PRO A 168 0.64 -3.43 12.18
CA PRO A 168 1.70 -2.88 13.01
C PRO A 168 2.60 -1.97 12.16
N PRO A 169 3.02 -0.80 12.68
CA PRO A 169 3.95 0.06 11.96
C PRO A 169 5.22 -0.75 11.69
N VAL A 170 5.59 -0.82 10.41
CA VAL A 170 6.77 -1.55 9.93
C VAL A 170 8.00 -0.78 10.40
N GLY A 171 8.42 -0.98 11.66
CA GLY A 171 9.51 -0.18 12.22
C GLY A 171 9.79 -0.30 13.71
N SER A 172 9.15 -1.18 14.47
CA SER A 172 9.53 -1.38 15.87
C SER A 172 9.43 -2.84 16.30
N MET A 173 10.26 -3.69 15.69
CA MET A 173 10.63 -5.00 16.24
C MET A 173 12.04 -4.90 16.83
N GLY A 174 12.24 -3.93 17.71
CA GLY A 174 13.32 -3.97 18.70
C GLY A 174 12.84 -4.89 19.82
N PHE A 175 13.31 -6.13 19.84
CA PHE A 175 13.15 -7.01 21.01
C PHE A 175 13.87 -6.38 22.20
N SER A 176 13.15 -5.63 23.03
CA SER A 176 13.59 -5.25 24.36
C SER A 176 13.66 -6.51 25.21
N LYS A 177 14.82 -7.16 25.22
CA LYS A 177 15.13 -8.28 26.09
C LYS A 177 15.18 -7.75 27.52
N GLN A 178 14.10 -7.98 28.26
CA GLN A 178 13.98 -7.65 29.67
C GLN A 178 14.90 -8.58 30.47
N GLU A 179 15.99 -8.04 31.01
CA GLU A 179 16.85 -8.74 31.95
C GLU A 179 16.11 -8.94 33.29
N ARG A 180 15.91 -10.21 33.66
CA ARG A 180 15.70 -10.61 35.06
C ARG A 180 16.89 -11.44 35.48
N GLY A 181 17.62 -10.93 36.47
CA GLY A 181 18.75 -11.62 37.07
C GLY A 181 18.30 -12.75 38.00
N SER A 182 19.10 -13.81 38.06
CA SER A 182 19.73 -14.37 39.27
C SER A 182 20.17 -15.81 39.01
N GLY A 183 21.46 -16.11 39.20
CA GLY A 183 21.96 -17.49 39.33
C GLY A 183 23.23 -17.79 38.53
N MET A 184 24.39 -17.61 39.16
CA MET A 184 25.66 -18.29 38.83
C MET A 184 25.83 -19.51 39.76
N PRO A 185 26.82 -20.40 39.56
CA PRO A 185 27.69 -20.63 38.39
C PRO A 185 27.74 -22.14 38.03
N VAL A 186 28.54 -22.52 37.01
CA VAL A 186 29.63 -23.52 37.13
C VAL A 186 30.21 -23.91 35.76
N SER A 187 31.54 -23.75 35.68
CA SER A 187 32.59 -24.47 34.94
C SER A 187 32.62 -24.68 33.41
N ARG A 188 33.75 -24.16 32.91
CA ARG A 188 34.83 -24.79 32.12
C ARG A 188 34.70 -24.93 30.60
N ALA A 189 35.81 -24.47 30.00
CA ALA A 189 36.48 -24.92 28.79
C ALA A 189 36.18 -24.14 27.50
N ALA A 190 37.11 -23.24 27.16
CA ALA A 190 37.49 -23.01 25.78
C ALA A 190 38.36 -24.20 25.29
N PRO A 191 38.30 -24.57 24.00
CA PRO A 191 39.33 -24.01 23.12
C PRO A 191 38.93 -23.77 21.64
N LYS A 192 39.58 -22.75 21.05
CA LYS A 192 40.21 -22.67 19.72
C LYS A 192 39.39 -22.95 18.43
N ARG A 193 39.25 -21.86 17.65
CA ARG A 193 39.86 -21.64 16.33
C ARG A 193 39.35 -22.49 15.14
N ASN A 194 38.68 -21.83 14.18
CA ASN A 194 39.18 -21.68 12.81
C ASN A 194 38.22 -20.81 11.98
N VAL A 195 38.72 -19.68 11.51
CA VAL A 195 38.16 -18.92 10.39
C VAL A 195 38.87 -19.43 9.14
N PRO A 196 38.14 -19.88 8.11
CA PRO A 196 38.58 -19.77 6.73
C PRO A 196 37.78 -18.65 6.03
N GLN A 197 38.51 -17.70 5.46
CA GLN A 197 38.03 -16.81 4.40
C GLN A 197 38.02 -17.60 3.09
N GLU A 198 36.84 -17.77 2.50
CA GLU A 198 36.57 -17.84 1.05
C GLU A 198 35.15 -17.25 0.92
N GLY A 199 34.81 -16.26 0.09
CA GLY A 199 35.10 -16.13 -1.32
C GLY A 199 33.77 -16.16 -2.09
N VAL A 200 33.27 -14.98 -2.47
CA VAL A 200 32.42 -14.73 -3.67
C VAL A 200 30.89 -15.08 -3.62
N SER A 201 30.12 -14.13 -4.16
CA SER A 201 28.73 -14.23 -4.68
C SER A 201 27.52 -14.16 -3.73
N GLY A 202 27.23 -12.95 -3.24
CA GLY A 202 25.96 -12.60 -2.60
C GLY A 202 24.90 -12.05 -3.57
N MET A 203 24.39 -12.87 -4.49
CA MET A 203 23.23 -12.52 -5.34
C MET A 203 22.16 -13.64 -5.41
N GLY A 204 22.29 -14.73 -4.65
CA GLY A 204 21.42 -15.92 -4.77
C GLY A 204 20.49 -16.24 -3.58
N VAL A 205 20.72 -15.65 -2.40
CA VAL A 205 20.10 -16.18 -1.16
C VAL A 205 18.62 -15.81 -0.98
N VAL A 206 18.15 -14.72 -1.61
CA VAL A 206 16.74 -14.28 -1.49
C VAL A 206 15.79 -15.13 -2.35
N SER A 207 16.30 -15.84 -3.37
CA SER A 207 15.45 -16.67 -4.23
C SER A 207 15.02 -17.98 -3.57
N ASN A 208 15.92 -18.62 -2.81
CA ASN A 208 15.61 -19.92 -2.20
C ASN A 208 14.51 -19.85 -1.12
N GLN A 209 14.50 -18.79 -0.29
CA GLN A 209 13.48 -18.66 0.76
C GLN A 209 12.05 -18.53 0.22
N ARG A 210 11.90 -18.01 -1.00
CA ARG A 210 10.59 -17.84 -1.65
C ARG A 210 10.07 -19.16 -2.21
N GLY A 211 10.94 -19.90 -2.91
CA GLY A 211 10.63 -21.22 -3.44
C GLY A 211 10.29 -22.23 -2.32
N GLU A 212 11.02 -22.18 -1.20
CA GLU A 212 10.77 -23.05 -0.04
C GLU A 212 9.37 -22.89 0.56
N ARG A 213 8.89 -21.65 0.71
CA ARG A 213 7.53 -21.37 1.21
C ARG A 213 6.44 -21.91 0.28
N ILE A 214 6.65 -21.83 -1.03
CA ILE A 214 5.73 -22.38 -2.02
C ILE A 214 5.70 -23.91 -1.93
N ILE A 215 6.88 -24.53 -1.75
CA ILE A 215 6.99 -25.98 -1.54
C ILE A 215 6.26 -26.42 -0.26
N ASP A 216 6.38 -25.68 0.83
CA ASP A 216 5.72 -26.04 2.10
C ASP A 216 4.19 -25.95 2.04
N ILE A 217 3.66 -25.03 1.25
CA ILE A 217 2.21 -24.95 0.98
C ILE A 217 1.75 -26.10 0.07
N LEU A 218 2.56 -26.48 -0.92
CA LEU A 218 2.25 -27.64 -1.75
C LEU A 218 2.31 -28.97 -0.97
N LYS A 219 3.19 -29.08 0.03
CA LYS A 219 3.22 -30.24 0.95
C LYS A 219 1.94 -30.36 1.78
N SER A 220 1.36 -29.24 2.22
CA SER A 220 0.16 -29.24 3.06
C SER A 220 -1.15 -29.30 2.28
N GLY A 221 -1.20 -28.71 1.08
CA GLY A 221 -2.41 -28.64 0.25
C GLY A 221 -2.49 -29.63 -0.91
N GLY A 222 -1.45 -30.44 -1.14
CA GLY A 222 -1.43 -31.50 -2.16
C GLY A 222 -1.46 -30.96 -3.60
N ILE A 223 -2.65 -30.73 -4.15
CA ILE A 223 -2.87 -30.26 -5.53
C ILE A 223 -3.54 -28.89 -5.52
N LEU A 224 -2.73 -27.84 -5.65
CA LEU A 224 -3.20 -26.45 -5.53
C LEU A 224 -3.14 -25.71 -6.87
N GLY A 225 -4.12 -24.85 -7.11
CA GLY A 225 -4.08 -23.88 -8.19
C GLY A 225 -3.27 -22.64 -7.82
N ILE A 226 -2.88 -21.85 -8.82
CA ILE A 226 -2.16 -20.59 -8.62
C ILE A 226 -2.95 -19.65 -7.68
N ARG A 227 -4.29 -19.64 -7.80
CA ARG A 227 -5.18 -18.84 -6.92
C ARG A 227 -5.11 -19.28 -5.46
N ASP A 228 -5.12 -20.58 -5.21
CA ASP A 228 -5.07 -21.13 -3.86
C ASP A 228 -3.70 -20.84 -3.22
N ILE A 229 -2.62 -20.92 -4.00
CA ILE A 229 -1.27 -20.57 -3.53
C ILE A 229 -1.17 -19.07 -3.24
N SER A 230 -1.76 -18.20 -4.09
CA SER A 230 -1.79 -16.76 -3.82
C SER A 230 -2.62 -16.38 -2.60
N ALA A 231 -3.70 -17.10 -2.31
CA ALA A 231 -4.52 -16.86 -1.12
C ALA A 231 -3.76 -17.19 0.18
N ASN A 232 -2.85 -18.17 0.15
CA ASN A 232 -2.01 -18.55 1.28
C ASN A 232 -0.73 -17.69 1.42
N LEU A 233 -0.38 -16.92 0.38
CA LEU A 233 0.81 -16.05 0.35
C LEU A 233 0.44 -14.61 -0.06
N PRO A 234 -0.37 -13.87 0.73
CA PRO A 234 -0.79 -12.50 0.39
C PRO A 234 0.39 -11.52 0.31
N GLN A 235 1.53 -11.85 0.89
CA GLN A 235 2.77 -11.05 0.82
C GLN A 235 3.45 -11.08 -0.57
N TYR A 236 2.95 -11.90 -1.51
CA TYR A 236 3.55 -12.10 -2.82
C TYR A 236 2.54 -11.89 -3.95
N SER A 237 2.97 -11.24 -5.03
CA SER A 237 2.11 -11.05 -6.20
C SER A 237 1.95 -12.36 -6.98
N GLU A 238 0.79 -12.54 -7.63
CA GLU A 238 0.50 -13.71 -8.46
C GLU A 238 1.57 -13.91 -9.56
N LYS A 239 2.06 -12.81 -10.15
CA LYS A 239 3.12 -12.83 -11.18
C LYS A 239 4.46 -13.34 -10.62
N MET A 240 4.75 -13.06 -9.35
CA MET A 240 5.96 -13.57 -8.69
C MET A 240 5.82 -15.07 -8.42
N ILE A 241 4.67 -15.51 -7.89
CA ILE A 241 4.36 -16.94 -7.67
C ILE A 241 4.42 -17.72 -8.99
N GLN A 242 3.91 -17.15 -10.08
CA GLN A 242 3.99 -17.75 -11.41
C GLN A 242 5.44 -17.95 -11.88
N ARG A 243 6.34 -17.00 -11.61
CA ARG A 243 7.76 -17.12 -11.97
C ARG A 243 8.45 -18.19 -11.14
N GLU A 244 8.29 -18.16 -9.82
CA GLU A 244 8.92 -19.15 -8.93
C GLU A 244 8.35 -20.57 -9.17
N LEU A 245 7.06 -20.71 -9.51
CA LEU A 245 6.50 -22.00 -9.92
C LEU A 245 7.06 -22.49 -11.26
N ALA A 246 7.38 -21.60 -12.20
CA ALA A 246 8.06 -21.97 -13.44
C ALA A 246 9.48 -22.47 -13.15
N ASP A 247 10.23 -21.75 -12.31
CA ASP A 247 11.58 -22.12 -11.88
C ASP A 247 11.57 -23.46 -11.10
N LEU A 248 10.55 -23.70 -10.27
CA LEU A 248 10.38 -24.96 -9.52
C LEU A 248 9.98 -26.16 -10.41
N VAL A 249 9.29 -25.90 -11.52
CA VAL A 249 8.98 -26.92 -12.53
C VAL A 249 10.23 -27.24 -13.36
N GLU A 250 11.01 -26.23 -13.73
CA GLU A 250 12.29 -26.41 -14.45
C GLU A 250 13.31 -27.18 -13.59
N THR A 251 13.36 -26.90 -12.30
CA THR A 251 14.23 -27.63 -11.34
C THR A 251 13.66 -28.99 -10.91
N GLY A 252 12.48 -29.39 -11.43
CA GLY A 252 11.88 -30.72 -11.21
C GLY A 252 11.27 -30.96 -9.83
N LYS A 253 11.18 -29.94 -8.97
CA LYS A 253 10.61 -30.06 -7.60
C LYS A 253 9.09 -30.07 -7.60
N VAL A 254 8.46 -29.46 -8.60
CA VAL A 254 7.01 -29.32 -8.72
C VAL A 254 6.55 -29.79 -10.10
N ARG A 255 5.47 -30.58 -10.16
CA ARG A 255 4.81 -30.96 -11.41
C ARG A 255 3.63 -30.05 -11.70
N LYS A 256 3.57 -29.58 -12.94
CA LYS A 256 2.45 -28.80 -13.48
C LYS A 256 1.44 -29.72 -14.17
N LEU A 257 0.21 -29.72 -13.68
CA LEU A 257 -0.93 -30.44 -14.25
C LEU A 257 -1.86 -29.45 -14.95
N GLY A 258 -1.81 -29.40 -16.28
CA GLY A 258 -2.70 -28.60 -17.13
C GLY A 258 -1.98 -27.59 -18.03
N ALA A 259 -2.65 -27.15 -19.09
CA ALA A 259 -2.00 -26.44 -20.20
C ALA A 259 -1.94 -24.90 -20.07
N LYS A 260 -2.75 -24.26 -19.20
CA LYS A 260 -2.88 -22.77 -19.11
C LYS A 260 -3.24 -22.28 -17.70
N ARG A 261 -3.95 -21.16 -17.53
CA ARG A 261 -4.16 -20.43 -16.24
C ARG A 261 -4.90 -21.19 -15.13
N TRP A 262 -5.41 -22.37 -15.45
CA TRP A 262 -6.09 -23.32 -14.56
C TRP A 262 -5.21 -24.53 -14.26
N SER A 263 -3.90 -24.43 -14.54
CA SER A 263 -2.92 -25.42 -14.12
C SER A 263 -2.92 -25.58 -12.61
N ARG A 264 -2.91 -26.84 -12.18
CA ARG A 264 -2.70 -27.24 -10.80
C ARG A 264 -1.27 -27.71 -10.62
N TYR A 265 -0.73 -27.52 -9.43
CA TYR A 265 0.65 -27.83 -9.11
C TYR A 265 0.68 -28.83 -7.96
N GLN A 266 1.60 -29.79 -8.03
CA GLN A 266 1.82 -30.82 -7.01
C GLN A 266 3.33 -31.05 -6.84
N LEU A 267 3.75 -31.49 -5.65
CA LEU A 267 5.13 -31.94 -5.44
C LEU A 267 5.47 -33.11 -6.38
N GLY A 268 6.66 -33.05 -6.99
CA GLY A 268 7.10 -33.98 -8.06
C GLY A 268 7.59 -35.33 -7.61
#